data_AF-A0A9P7STV5-F1
#
_entry.id   AF-A0A9P7STV5-F1
#
_cell.length_a   1.000
_cell.length_b   1.000
_cell.length_c   1.000
_cell.angle_alpha   90.00
_cell.angle_beta   90.00
_cell.angle_gamma   90.00
#
_symmetry.space_group_name_H-M   'P 1'
#
loop_
_entity.id
_entity.type
_entity.pdbx_description
1 polymer ?
#
loop_
_entity_poly.entity_id
_entity_poly.type
_entity_poly.pdbx_seq_one_letter_code
_entity_poly.pdbx_strand_id
1 'polypeptide(L)'
;MRPLATILHDSLAWYGVDRHGGRVHDLLGTRCDPYINTVLAGEQYDFHCHSNLTRAVHRFGLDESHVHDVLNLFQVTGLDDQGRYFMNPCPAQSGDCIEFLAEQPLLMALSTCPGGDLSAWGFGSDNEKQMIKCCRPLHVQVYALQDEHLLDRLGWKPAEVSAYTDVMCYTL
;
A
#
# COMPACT_ATOMS: atom_id res chain seq x y z
N MET A 1 12.77 6.09 -13.37
CA MET A 1 12.73 5.31 -12.11
C MET A 1 13.70 5.94 -11.12
N ARG A 2 13.27 6.18 -9.89
CA ARG A 2 14.07 6.64 -8.74
C ARG A 2 13.36 6.29 -7.42
N PRO A 3 14.07 6.19 -6.29
CA PRO A 3 13.44 6.07 -4.97
C PRO A 3 12.44 7.21 -4.69
N LEU A 4 11.26 6.85 -4.15
CA LEU A 4 10.27 7.80 -3.63
C LEU A 4 10.39 7.95 -2.12
N ALA A 5 10.52 6.82 -1.42
CA ALA A 5 10.64 6.74 0.02
C ALA A 5 11.51 5.55 0.41
N THR A 6 12.12 5.63 1.60
CA THR A 6 12.98 4.58 2.17
C THR A 6 12.43 4.17 3.53
N ILE A 7 12.23 2.86 3.76
CA ILE A 7 11.80 2.34 5.06
C ILE A 7 12.93 2.56 6.08
N LEU A 8 12.64 3.27 7.16
CA LEU A 8 13.55 3.50 8.28
C LEU A 8 13.34 2.52 9.42
N HIS A 9 12.08 2.15 9.65
CA HIS A 9 11.69 1.27 10.74
C HIS A 9 10.49 0.43 10.31
N ASP A 10 10.48 -0.83 10.72
CA ASP A 10 9.35 -1.74 10.59
C ASP A 10 9.26 -2.57 11.89
N SER A 11 8.20 -2.30 12.66
CA SER A 11 7.92 -3.02 13.92
C SER A 11 7.57 -4.50 13.70
N LEU A 12 7.17 -4.88 12.48
CA LEU A 12 6.83 -6.25 12.09
C LEU A 12 7.97 -6.95 11.35
N ALA A 13 9.18 -6.39 11.32
CA ALA A 13 10.34 -7.00 10.68
C ALA A 13 10.67 -8.42 11.20
N TRP A 14 10.24 -8.74 12.43
CA TRP A 14 10.37 -10.07 13.02
C TRP A 14 9.52 -11.15 12.32
N TYR A 15 8.48 -10.76 11.58
CA TYR A 15 7.55 -11.69 10.94
C TYR A 15 8.26 -12.58 9.89
N GLY A 16 9.19 -12.00 9.14
CA GLY A 16 10.00 -12.73 8.17
C GLY A 16 9.14 -13.43 7.12
N VAL A 17 9.22 -14.77 7.09
CA VAL A 17 8.47 -15.64 6.18
C VAL A 17 7.73 -16.68 7.00
N ASP A 18 6.41 -16.76 6.85
CA ASP A 18 5.62 -17.78 7.53
C ASP A 18 5.79 -19.17 6.88
N ARG A 19 5.22 -20.20 7.52
CA ARG A 19 5.30 -21.60 7.05
C ARG A 19 4.66 -21.86 5.67
N HIS A 20 3.85 -20.92 5.18
CA HIS A 20 3.18 -20.97 3.89
C HIS A 20 3.88 -20.05 2.86
N GLY A 21 5.00 -19.42 3.21
CA GLY A 21 5.70 -18.48 2.34
C GLY A 21 5.18 -17.03 2.42
N GLY A 22 4.27 -16.75 3.36
CA GLY A 22 3.66 -15.44 3.54
C GLY A 22 4.60 -14.41 4.13
N ARG A 23 4.47 -13.14 3.72
CA ARG A 23 5.22 -11.99 4.24
C ARG A 23 4.29 -10.80 4.45
N VAL A 24 4.64 -9.90 5.38
CA VAL A 24 3.97 -8.61 5.59
C VAL A 24 4.40 -7.57 4.54
N HIS A 25 3.59 -6.52 4.36
CA HIS A 25 3.85 -5.37 3.49
C HIS A 25 3.91 -5.75 2.00
N ASP A 26 2.79 -6.27 1.50
CA ASP A 26 2.69 -6.89 0.18
C ASP A 26 2.82 -5.90 -1.00
N LEU A 27 3.49 -6.36 -2.06
CA LEU A 27 3.64 -5.69 -3.37
C LEU A 27 3.18 -6.58 -4.54
N LEU A 28 2.67 -7.79 -4.27
CA LEU A 28 2.16 -8.72 -5.30
C LEU A 28 0.72 -8.40 -5.68
N GLY A 29 -0.10 -7.95 -4.72
CA GLY A 29 -1.47 -7.54 -4.96
C GLY A 29 -1.57 -6.13 -5.56
N THR A 30 -2.71 -5.85 -6.18
CA THR A 30 -3.02 -4.52 -6.74
C THR A 30 -3.70 -3.63 -5.70
N ARG A 31 -5.00 -3.86 -5.44
CA ARG A 31 -5.87 -3.28 -4.42
C ARG A 31 -7.26 -3.91 -4.57
N CYS A 32 -8.05 -4.00 -3.52
CA CYS A 32 -9.46 -4.33 -3.70
C CYS A 32 -10.18 -3.19 -4.47
N ASP A 33 -11.07 -3.58 -5.38
CA ASP A 33 -11.68 -2.67 -6.33
C ASP A 33 -13.16 -3.04 -6.61
N PRO A 34 -14.00 -2.04 -6.95
CA PRO A 34 -15.42 -2.27 -7.18
C PRO A 34 -15.69 -3.09 -8.45
N TYR A 35 -14.76 -3.12 -9.40
CA TYR A 35 -14.92 -3.81 -10.67
C TYR A 35 -14.91 -5.33 -10.47
N ILE A 36 -13.91 -5.85 -9.76
CA ILE A 36 -13.81 -7.26 -9.42
C ILE A 36 -14.95 -7.69 -8.49
N ASN A 37 -15.34 -6.87 -7.51
CA ASN A 37 -16.50 -7.18 -6.67
C ASN A 37 -17.79 -7.30 -7.51
N THR A 38 -17.99 -6.39 -8.48
CA THR A 38 -19.13 -6.46 -9.40
C THR A 38 -19.11 -7.77 -10.20
N VAL A 39 -17.95 -8.18 -10.72
CA VAL A 39 -17.82 -9.41 -11.50
C VAL A 39 -18.09 -10.67 -10.65
N LEU A 40 -17.60 -10.70 -9.40
CA LEU A 40 -17.64 -11.90 -8.56
C LEU A 40 -18.92 -12.02 -7.73
N ALA A 41 -19.49 -10.91 -7.26
CA ALA A 41 -20.66 -10.88 -6.38
C ALA A 41 -21.91 -10.28 -7.03
N GLY A 42 -21.79 -9.59 -8.16
CA GLY A 42 -22.91 -8.90 -8.81
C GLY A 42 -23.43 -7.66 -8.06
N GLU A 43 -22.73 -7.24 -7.01
CA GLU A 43 -23.13 -6.14 -6.12
C GLU A 43 -22.35 -4.86 -6.42
N GLN A 44 -23.01 -3.72 -6.23
CA GLN A 44 -22.42 -2.39 -6.38
C GLN A 44 -22.02 -1.85 -5.00
N TYR A 45 -20.76 -2.03 -4.62
CA TYR A 45 -20.18 -1.51 -3.39
C TYR A 45 -18.97 -0.62 -3.72
N ASP A 46 -18.89 0.57 -3.13
CA ASP A 46 -17.94 1.62 -3.54
C ASP A 46 -17.01 2.12 -2.41
N PHE A 47 -16.80 1.30 -1.37
CA PHE A 47 -15.83 1.61 -0.29
C PHE A 47 -14.60 0.71 -0.31
N HIS A 48 -14.26 0.22 -1.50
CA HIS A 48 -13.02 -0.49 -1.79
C HIS A 48 -11.80 0.45 -1.75
N CYS A 49 -10.60 -0.10 -1.59
CA CYS A 49 -9.35 0.67 -1.59
C CYS A 49 -9.19 1.50 -2.85
N HIS A 50 -9.51 0.95 -4.02
CA HIS A 50 -9.54 1.69 -5.28
C HIS A 50 -10.36 2.98 -5.16
N SER A 51 -11.65 2.87 -4.82
CA SER A 51 -12.56 4.02 -4.72
C SER A 51 -12.18 5.00 -3.61
N ASN A 52 -11.71 4.48 -2.47
CA ASN A 52 -11.22 5.29 -1.35
C ASN A 52 -10.04 6.17 -1.77
N LEU A 53 -9.07 5.58 -2.49
CA LEU A 53 -7.90 6.31 -2.99
C LEU A 53 -8.29 7.34 -4.05
N THR A 54 -9.16 6.98 -5.02
CA THR A 54 -9.67 7.90 -6.04
C THR A 54 -10.31 9.14 -5.40
N ARG A 55 -11.16 8.96 -4.39
CA ARG A 55 -11.75 10.08 -3.65
C ARG A 55 -10.71 10.89 -2.87
N ALA A 56 -9.73 10.23 -2.26
CA ALA A 56 -8.70 10.90 -1.47
C ALA A 56 -7.80 11.81 -2.32
N VAL A 57 -7.45 11.39 -3.53
CA VAL A 57 -6.57 12.15 -4.43
C VAL A 57 -7.29 13.25 -5.21
N HIS A 58 -8.62 13.15 -5.36
CA HIS A 58 -9.42 14.09 -6.18
C HIS A 58 -9.23 15.57 -5.81
N ARG A 59 -9.13 15.87 -4.51
CA ARG A 59 -8.90 17.24 -4.00
C ARG A 59 -7.56 17.85 -4.44
N PHE A 60 -6.63 17.04 -4.95
CA PHE A 60 -5.34 17.47 -5.48
C PHE A 60 -5.33 17.60 -7.00
N GLY A 61 -6.50 17.53 -7.65
CA GLY A 61 -6.63 17.61 -9.11
C GLY A 61 -6.24 16.33 -9.85
N LEU A 62 -6.13 15.22 -9.12
CA LEU A 62 -5.87 13.89 -9.67
C LEU A 62 -7.19 13.13 -9.85
N ASP A 63 -7.22 12.18 -10.76
CA ASP A 63 -8.38 11.35 -11.04
C ASP A 63 -8.06 9.85 -10.86
N GLU A 64 -9.02 9.00 -11.18
CA GLU A 64 -8.89 7.55 -11.07
C GLU A 64 -7.66 6.98 -11.81
N SER A 65 -7.28 7.57 -12.95
CA SER A 65 -6.14 7.10 -13.75
C SER A 65 -4.79 7.29 -13.06
N HIS A 66 -4.75 8.14 -12.03
CA HIS A 66 -3.56 8.37 -11.21
C HIS A 66 -3.46 7.36 -10.04
N VAL A 67 -4.51 6.59 -9.76
CA VAL A 67 -4.49 5.54 -8.73
C VAL A 67 -3.83 4.29 -9.30
N HIS A 68 -2.69 3.93 -8.73
CA HIS A 68 -1.89 2.77 -9.14
C HIS A 68 -1.99 1.62 -8.14
N ASP A 69 -1.30 0.52 -8.43
CA ASP A 69 -1.15 -0.61 -7.51
C ASP A 69 -0.45 -0.16 -6.23
N VAL A 70 -0.82 -0.77 -5.11
CA VAL A 70 -0.52 -0.23 -3.77
C VAL A 70 0.62 -0.99 -3.10
N LEU A 71 1.23 -0.33 -2.11
CA LEU A 71 1.92 -1.02 -1.03
C LEU A 71 0.88 -1.44 0.01
N ASN A 72 0.60 -2.74 0.12
CA ASN A 72 -0.39 -3.28 1.06
C ASN A 72 0.23 -3.38 2.46
N LEU A 73 0.26 -2.26 3.17
CA LEU A 73 0.81 -2.17 4.53
C LEU A 73 0.11 -3.15 5.48
N PHE A 74 0.91 -3.86 6.28
CA PHE A 74 0.49 -4.86 7.29
C PHE A 74 -0.17 -6.14 6.74
N GLN A 75 -0.61 -6.14 5.48
CA GLN A 75 -1.21 -7.31 4.84
C GLN A 75 -0.19 -8.44 4.71
N VAL A 76 -0.60 -9.67 5.07
CA VAL A 76 0.20 -10.89 4.87
C VAL A 76 -0.26 -11.62 3.62
N THR A 77 0.63 -11.81 2.67
CA THR A 77 0.36 -12.55 1.43
C THR A 77 1.53 -13.42 1.02
N GLY A 78 1.25 -14.36 0.14
CA GLY A 78 2.27 -15.14 -0.55
C GLY A 78 1.70 -15.82 -1.79
N LEU A 79 2.54 -16.64 -2.41
CA LEU A 79 2.16 -17.55 -3.47
C LEU A 79 2.32 -18.97 -2.94
N ASP A 80 1.31 -19.82 -3.14
CA ASP A 80 1.42 -21.22 -2.80
C ASP A 80 2.31 -21.99 -3.80
N ASP A 81 2.43 -23.30 -3.60
CA ASP A 81 3.21 -24.21 -4.45
C ASP A 81 2.71 -24.28 -5.90
N GLN A 82 1.48 -23.84 -6.17
CA GLN A 82 0.89 -23.72 -7.50
C GLN A 82 0.96 -22.30 -8.06
N GLY A 83 1.57 -21.36 -7.34
CA GLY A 83 1.67 -19.95 -7.73
C GLY A 83 0.38 -19.15 -7.54
N ARG A 84 -0.58 -19.64 -6.75
CA ARG A 84 -1.84 -18.94 -6.47
C ARG A 84 -1.63 -17.96 -5.32
N TYR A 85 -2.16 -16.75 -5.48
CA TYR A 85 -2.14 -15.73 -4.45
C TYR A 85 -3.02 -16.10 -3.26
N PHE A 86 -2.47 -16.00 -2.05
CA PHE A 86 -3.21 -16.17 -0.81
C PHE A 86 -3.00 -14.98 0.12
N MET A 87 -3.91 -14.85 1.08
CA MET A 87 -3.88 -13.86 2.15
C MET A 87 -4.00 -14.57 3.49
N ASN A 88 -3.30 -14.06 4.50
CA ASN A 88 -3.38 -14.52 5.88
C ASN A 88 -3.79 -13.36 6.81
N PRO A 89 -4.34 -13.67 8.00
CA PRO A 89 -4.63 -12.66 9.01
C PRO A 89 -3.39 -11.81 9.34
N CYS A 90 -3.58 -10.50 9.34
CA CYS A 90 -2.56 -9.53 9.72
C CYS A 90 -2.10 -9.75 11.18
N PRO A 91 -0.78 -9.78 11.48
CA PRO A 91 -0.27 -9.96 12.83
C PRO A 91 -0.22 -8.65 13.64
N ALA A 92 -0.47 -7.51 13.00
CA ALA A 92 -0.30 -6.20 13.60
C ALA A 92 -1.25 -5.97 14.78
N GLN A 93 -0.73 -5.31 15.80
CA GLN A 93 -1.43 -4.86 16.99
C GLN A 93 -1.43 -3.32 17.07
N SER A 94 -2.19 -2.79 18.02
CA SER A 94 -2.15 -1.36 18.29
C SER A 94 -0.75 -0.95 18.76
N GLY A 95 -0.13 -0.03 18.04
CA GLY A 95 1.22 0.44 18.30
C GLY A 95 2.25 -0.05 17.27
N ASP A 96 1.94 -1.11 16.51
CA ASP A 96 2.79 -1.49 15.38
C ASP A 96 2.77 -0.41 14.31
N CYS A 97 3.94 -0.12 13.77
CA CYS A 97 4.18 0.92 12.80
C CYS A 97 5.23 0.53 11.75
N ILE A 98 5.22 1.29 10.66
CA ILE A 98 6.24 1.31 9.63
C ILE A 98 6.53 2.77 9.30
N GLU A 99 7.80 3.13 9.29
CA GLU A 99 8.28 4.50 9.15
C GLU A 99 9.07 4.66 7.85
N PHE A 100 8.87 5.79 7.18
CA PHE A 100 9.52 6.09 5.92
C PHE A 100 10.22 7.45 5.96
N LEU A 101 11.42 7.52 5.40
CA LEU A 101 12.01 8.76 4.91
C LEU A 101 11.41 9.08 3.55
N ALA A 102 10.84 10.28 3.39
CA ALA A 102 10.46 10.79 2.06
C ALA A 102 11.71 11.29 1.33
N GLU A 103 12.12 10.62 0.26
CA GLU A 103 13.32 10.96 -0.52
C GLU A 103 13.13 12.20 -1.42
N GLN A 104 11.88 12.64 -1.55
CA GLN A 104 11.43 13.81 -2.30
C GLN A 104 10.06 14.29 -1.76
N PRO A 105 9.52 15.44 -2.19
CA PRO A 105 8.14 15.80 -1.86
C PRO A 105 7.16 14.72 -2.37
N LEU A 106 6.32 14.19 -1.48
CA LEU A 106 5.36 13.14 -1.79
C LEU A 106 3.93 13.58 -1.47
N LEU A 107 3.00 13.16 -2.32
CA LEU A 107 1.60 13.04 -1.96
C LEU A 107 1.32 11.57 -1.61
N MET A 108 1.08 11.30 -0.33
CA MET A 108 0.69 9.96 0.15
C MET A 108 -0.83 9.90 0.35
N ALA A 109 -1.49 8.97 -0.34
CA ALA A 109 -2.88 8.61 -0.09
C ALA A 109 -2.92 7.24 0.60
N LEU A 110 -3.77 7.10 1.62
CA LEU A 110 -3.93 5.87 2.40
C LEU A 110 -5.41 5.48 2.45
N SER A 111 -5.69 4.20 2.26
CA SER A 111 -7.02 3.62 2.45
C SER A 111 -6.98 2.58 3.55
N THR A 112 -7.87 2.70 4.53
CA THR A 112 -8.16 1.62 5.47
C THR A 112 -9.01 0.57 4.75
N CYS A 113 -8.40 -0.56 4.37
CA CYS A 113 -9.06 -1.59 3.59
C CYS A 113 -10.35 -2.09 4.28
N PRO A 114 -11.48 -2.20 3.57
CA PRO A 114 -12.71 -2.75 4.14
C PRO A 114 -12.58 -4.24 4.52
N GLY A 115 -11.52 -4.91 4.03
CA GLY A 115 -11.15 -6.27 4.42
C GLY A 115 -10.61 -6.40 5.86
N GLY A 116 -10.32 -5.28 6.53
CA GLY A 116 -9.77 -5.26 7.88
C GLY A 116 -8.42 -5.97 7.97
N ASP A 117 -8.27 -6.86 8.95
CA ASP A 117 -7.10 -7.72 9.13
C ASP A 117 -7.10 -8.97 8.24
N LEU A 118 -8.09 -9.12 7.35
CA LEU A 118 -8.31 -10.27 6.46
C LEU A 118 -8.63 -11.60 7.17
N SER A 119 -8.90 -11.58 8.48
CA SER A 119 -9.33 -12.79 9.22
C SER A 119 -10.74 -13.27 8.87
N ALA A 120 -11.56 -12.40 8.30
CA ALA A 120 -12.94 -12.66 7.89
C ALA A 120 -13.18 -12.37 6.39
N TRP A 121 -12.14 -12.43 5.56
CA TRP A 121 -12.19 -12.03 4.16
C TRP A 121 -13.14 -12.89 3.31
N GLY A 122 -13.91 -12.23 2.43
CA GLY A 122 -14.73 -12.88 1.41
C GLY A 122 -15.45 -11.87 0.50
N PHE A 123 -16.01 -12.33 -0.60
CA PHE A 123 -16.78 -11.50 -1.55
C PHE A 123 -18.26 -11.43 -1.18
N GLY A 124 -18.91 -10.31 -1.51
CA GLY A 124 -20.35 -10.09 -1.32
C GLY A 124 -20.76 -9.54 0.05
N SER A 125 -21.96 -9.00 0.11
CA SER A 125 -22.46 -8.13 1.18
C SER A 125 -22.48 -8.74 2.58
N ASP A 126 -22.71 -10.05 2.70
CA ASP A 126 -22.66 -10.72 4.01
C ASP A 126 -21.23 -10.85 4.53
N ASN A 127 -20.24 -11.05 3.65
CA ASN A 127 -18.83 -11.04 4.03
C ASN A 127 -18.37 -9.60 4.32
N GLU A 128 -18.80 -8.61 3.56
CA GLU A 128 -18.52 -7.19 3.82
C GLU A 128 -18.92 -6.78 5.25
N LYS A 129 -20.09 -7.22 5.73
CA LYS A 129 -20.54 -7.00 7.12
C LYS A 129 -19.66 -7.68 8.17
N GLN A 130 -18.96 -8.75 7.84
CA GLN A 130 -18.00 -9.38 8.76
C GLN A 130 -16.65 -8.68 8.71
N MET A 131 -16.13 -8.41 7.50
CA MET A 131 -14.85 -7.75 7.31
C MET A 131 -14.79 -6.37 7.99
N ILE A 132 -15.88 -5.60 7.92
CA ILE A 132 -15.95 -4.28 8.57
C ILE A 132 -15.79 -4.35 10.10
N LYS A 133 -16.10 -5.48 10.74
CA LYS A 133 -15.89 -5.69 12.18
C LYS A 133 -14.41 -5.84 12.53
N CYS A 134 -13.59 -6.23 11.56
CA CYS A 134 -12.14 -6.32 11.68
C CYS A 134 -11.42 -5.08 11.14
N CYS A 135 -12.13 -4.08 10.61
CA CYS A 135 -11.55 -2.81 10.20
C CYS A 135 -11.12 -1.98 11.41
N ARG A 136 -9.94 -1.35 11.28
CA ARG A 136 -9.38 -0.46 12.29
C ARG A 136 -8.92 0.83 11.60
N PRO A 137 -9.00 1.99 12.28
CA PRO A 137 -8.40 3.21 11.75
C PRO A 137 -6.88 3.06 11.69
N LEU A 138 -6.28 3.63 10.65
CA LEU A 138 -4.83 3.80 10.56
C LEU A 138 -4.47 5.25 10.86
N HIS A 139 -3.35 5.45 11.55
CA HIS A 139 -2.85 6.78 11.89
C HIS A 139 -1.60 7.09 11.07
N VAL A 140 -1.53 8.30 10.53
CA VAL A 140 -0.36 8.81 9.80
C VAL A 140 0.21 10.00 10.57
N GLN A 141 1.49 9.93 10.88
CA GLN A 141 2.24 11.02 11.52
C GLN A 141 3.33 11.48 10.56
N VAL A 142 3.49 12.79 10.45
CA VAL A 142 4.52 13.42 9.62
C VAL A 142 5.48 14.15 10.54
N TYR A 143 6.76 13.81 10.45
CA TYR A 143 7.83 14.40 11.24
C TYR A 143 8.78 15.19 10.33
N ALA A 144 9.36 16.24 10.89
CA ALA A 144 10.53 16.90 10.30
C ALA A 144 11.76 16.52 11.11
N LEU A 145 12.91 16.44 10.45
CA LEU A 145 14.18 16.28 11.15
C LEU A 145 14.39 17.49 12.07
N GLN A 146 14.76 17.22 13.32
CA GLN A 146 15.08 18.29 14.27
C GLN A 146 16.27 19.15 13.79
N ASP A 147 17.19 18.52 13.06
CA ASP A 147 18.31 19.18 12.41
C ASP A 147 18.15 19.05 10.89
N GLU A 148 17.74 20.14 10.26
CA GLU A 148 17.48 20.20 8.81
C GLU A 148 18.74 19.93 7.97
N HIS A 149 19.93 20.11 8.54
CA HIS A 149 21.21 19.87 7.87
C HIS A 149 21.80 18.48 8.14
N LEU A 150 21.10 17.62 8.88
CA LEU A 150 21.59 16.27 9.20
C LEU A 150 21.93 15.48 7.92
N LEU A 151 21.02 15.47 6.94
CA LEU A 151 21.20 14.74 5.69
C LEU A 151 22.37 15.29 4.88
N ASP A 152 22.48 16.63 4.77
CA ASP A 152 23.59 17.29 4.07
C ASP A 152 24.95 16.90 4.67
N ARG A 153 25.07 16.90 6.01
CA ARG A 153 26.32 16.53 6.70
C ARG A 153 26.66 15.06 6.54
N LEU A 154 25.66 14.20 6.40
CA LEU A 154 25.85 12.79 6.08
C LEU A 154 26.15 12.56 4.59
N GLY A 155 26.16 13.62 3.78
CA GLY A 155 26.40 13.55 2.34
C GLY A 155 25.25 12.92 1.56
N TRP A 156 24.06 12.82 2.17
CA TRP A 156 22.86 12.37 1.47
C TRP A 156 22.49 13.40 0.39
N LYS A 157 22.00 12.90 -0.75
CA LYS A 157 21.52 13.71 -1.86
C LYS A 157 20.21 13.10 -2.37
N PRO A 158 19.24 13.92 -2.79
CA PRO A 158 18.03 13.42 -3.43
C PRO A 158 18.38 12.55 -4.64
N ALA A 159 17.67 11.43 -4.79
CA ALA A 159 17.91 10.54 -5.91
C ALA A 159 17.47 11.17 -7.25
N GLU A 160 18.34 11.04 -8.25
CA GLU A 160 18.07 11.49 -9.61
C GLU A 160 17.15 10.53 -10.34
N VAL A 161 16.35 11.05 -11.29
CA VAL A 161 15.56 10.21 -12.19
C VAL A 161 16.53 9.41 -13.08
N SER A 162 16.24 8.12 -13.32
CA SER A 162 16.99 7.30 -14.29
C SER A 162 17.36 8.08 -15.55
N ALA A 163 18.66 8.11 -15.86
CA ALA A 163 19.24 8.85 -16.98
C ALA A 163 18.98 8.22 -18.36
N TYR A 164 18.14 7.19 -18.43
CA TYR A 164 17.76 6.56 -19.69
C TYR A 164 16.90 7.53 -20.52
N THR A 165 17.38 7.90 -21.71
CA THR A 165 16.78 8.92 -22.59
C THR A 165 15.99 8.33 -23.77
N ASP A 166 15.40 7.14 -23.59
CA ASP A 166 14.58 6.43 -24.57
C ASP A 166 15.31 5.99 -25.87
N VAL A 167 14.83 4.92 -26.52
CA VAL A 167 15.28 4.53 -27.88
C VAL A 167 14.57 5.38 -28.94
N MET A 168 13.40 5.94 -28.60
CA MET A 168 12.53 6.68 -29.51
C MET A 168 12.77 8.20 -29.52
N CYS A 169 13.81 8.71 -28.85
CA CYS A 169 14.20 10.12 -28.97
C CYS A 169 14.88 10.48 -30.31
N TYR A 170 15.03 9.51 -31.23
CA TYR A 170 15.19 9.80 -32.65
C TYR A 170 13.83 9.63 -33.32
N THR A 171 13.39 10.67 -34.05
CA THR A 171 12.15 10.79 -34.85
C THR A 171 10.89 11.28 -34.11
N LEU A 172 10.74 12.61 -34.05
CA LEU A 172 9.67 13.36 -34.72
C LEU A 172 10.21 14.74 -35.12
#